data_AF-A0A915DZX7-F1
#
_entry.id   AF-A0A915DZX7-F1
#
_cell.length_a   1.000
_cell.length_b   1.000
_cell.length_c   1.000
_cell.angle_alpha   90.00
_cell.angle_beta   90.00
_cell.angle_gamma   90.00
#
_symmetry.space_group_name_H-M   'P 1'
#
loop_
_entity.id
_entity.type
_entity.pdbx_description
1 polymer ?
#
loop_
_entity_poly.entity_id
_entity_poly.type
_entity_poly.pdbx_seq_one_letter_code
_entity_poly.pdbx_strand_id
1 'polypeptide(L)'
;MSIQQQRSRLPIFKHKTQLVYLLEKFQVVVVVGETGCGKSTQIPQYLAEAGWAADGRKICITQPRRVAAVTLASRVADEMMCALGADVGYAVRFDDVFLREPRLNS
;
A
#
# COMPACT_ATOMS: atom_id res chain seq x y z
N MET A 1 -14.92 13.50 10.52
CA MET A 1 -13.59 13.90 10.00
C MET A 1 -13.39 13.17 8.69
N SER A 2 -12.83 13.83 7.67
CA SER A 2 -12.56 13.16 6.40
C SER A 2 -11.41 12.15 6.54
N ILE A 3 -11.38 11.13 5.69
CA ILE A 3 -10.29 10.14 5.62
C ILE A 3 -8.93 10.82 5.46
N GLN A 4 -8.87 11.90 4.69
CA GLN A 4 -7.64 12.64 4.45
C GLN A 4 -7.12 13.37 5.70
N GLN A 5 -8.03 13.89 6.54
CA GLN A 5 -7.68 14.46 7.85
C GLN A 5 -7.18 13.38 8.84
N GLN A 6 -7.66 12.14 8.73
CA GLN A 6 -7.14 11.05 9.55
C GLN A 6 -5.72 10.65 9.13
N ARG A 7 -5.47 10.57 7.81
CA ARG A 7 -4.14 10.25 7.25
C ARG A 7 -3.08 11.27 7.66
N SER A 8 -3.39 12.57 7.61
CA SER A 8 -2.43 13.63 7.96
C SER A 8 -2.04 13.69 9.44
N ARG A 9 -2.83 13.06 10.32
CA ARG A 9 -2.55 12.97 11.76
C ARG A 9 -1.64 11.79 12.13
N LEU A 10 -1.43 10.83 11.23
CA LEU A 10 -0.57 9.69 11.50
C LEU A 10 0.89 10.18 11.65
N PRO A 11 1.65 9.68 12.64
CA PRO A 11 3.05 10.08 12.85
C PRO A 11 3.91 9.95 11.59
N ILE A 12 3.68 8.93 10.76
CA ILE A 12 4.43 8.69 9.52
C ILE A 12 4.23 9.79 8.47
N PHE A 13 3.16 10.59 8.54
CA PHE A 13 2.86 11.63 7.56
C PHE A 13 3.99 12.67 7.45
N LYS A 14 4.59 13.04 8.58
CA LYS A 14 5.71 13.99 8.65
C LYS A 14 6.98 13.48 7.94
N HIS A 15 7.09 12.18 7.74
CA HIS A 15 8.24 11.51 7.14
C HIS A 15 8.04 11.13 5.68
N LYS A 16 6.90 11.47 5.06
CA LYS A 16 6.56 11.09 3.67
C LYS A 16 7.71 11.37 2.69
N THR A 17 8.16 12.62 2.61
CA THR A 17 9.20 13.04 1.66
C THR A 17 10.54 12.33 1.93
N GLN A 18 10.90 12.19 3.20
CA GLN A 18 12.13 11.51 3.60
C GLN A 18 12.10 10.02 3.22
N LEU A 19 10.96 9.35 3.40
CA LEU A 19 10.80 7.94 3.05
C LEU A 19 10.94 7.69 1.55
N VAL A 20 10.29 8.52 0.72
CA VAL A 20 10.39 8.42 -0.75
C VAL A 20 11.84 8.64 -1.18
N TYR A 21 12.49 9.69 -0.68
CA TYR A 21 13.91 9.96 -0.97
C TYR A 21 14.83 8.80 -0.62
N LEU A 22 14.66 8.20 0.57
CA LEU A 22 15.48 7.07 1.00
C LEU A 22 15.27 5.85 0.11
N LEU A 23 14.04 5.58 -0.31
CA LEU A 23 13.72 4.45 -1.19
C LEU A 23 14.24 4.66 -2.63
N GLU A 24 14.26 5.90 -3.13
CA GLU A 24 14.87 6.23 -4.42
C GLU A 24 16.39 6.09 -4.40
N LYS A 25 17.03 6.41 -3.26
CA LYS A 25 18.48 6.41 -3.11
C LYS A 25 19.07 5.05 -2.75
N PHE A 26 18.34 4.24 -1.99
CA PHE A 26 18.84 2.98 -1.45
C PHE A 26 17.93 1.82 -1.87
N GLN A 27 18.53 0.77 -2.40
CA GLN A 27 17.81 -0.45 -2.80
C GLN A 27 17.06 -1.11 -1.62
N VAL A 28 17.58 -0.97 -0.41
CA VAL A 28 17.00 -1.54 0.81
C VAL A 28 16.95 -0.48 1.91
N VAL A 29 15.76 -0.27 2.48
CA VAL A 29 15.53 0.65 3.58
C VAL A 29 14.80 -0.08 4.71
N VAL A 30 15.33 0.01 5.93
CA VAL A 30 14.68 -0.54 7.13
C VAL A 30 13.91 0.58 7.82
N VAL A 31 12.58 0.47 7.85
CA VAL A 31 11.70 1.45 8.48
C VAL A 31 11.21 0.92 9.82
N VAL A 32 11.59 1.60 10.91
CA VAL A 32 11.17 1.27 12.28
C VAL A 32 10.18 2.32 12.77
N GLY A 33 9.12 1.86 13.43
CA GLY A 33 8.16 2.72 14.10
C GLY A 33 7.15 1.91 14.88
N GLU A 34 6.47 2.53 15.83
CA GLU A 34 5.51 1.85 16.70
C GLU A 34 4.28 1.32 15.94
N THR A 35 3.58 0.34 16.51
CA THR A 35 2.29 -0.11 15.98
C THR A 35 1.29 1.05 15.98
N GLY A 36 0.50 1.18 14.91
CA GLY A 36 -0.47 2.28 14.77
C GLY A 36 0.11 3.57 14.18
N CYS A 37 1.42 3.67 13.94
CA CYS A 37 2.00 4.88 13.33
C CYS A 37 1.68 5.06 11.83
N GLY A 38 1.09 4.04 11.18
CA GLY A 38 0.63 4.11 9.79
C GLY A 38 1.53 3.47 8.74
N LYS A 39 2.60 2.74 9.10
CA LYS A 39 3.56 2.13 8.15
C LYS A 39 2.89 1.35 7.02
N SER A 40 2.19 0.27 7.37
CA SER A 40 1.63 -0.67 6.40
C SER A 40 0.55 -0.04 5.52
N THR A 41 -0.18 0.96 6.02
CA THR A 41 -1.23 1.66 5.29
C THR A 41 -0.68 2.78 4.39
N GLN A 42 0.29 3.57 4.86
CA GLN A 42 0.66 4.82 4.19
C GLN A 42 1.87 4.70 3.26
N ILE A 43 2.89 3.88 3.60
CA ILE A 43 4.08 3.72 2.76
C ILE A 43 3.72 3.29 1.32
N PRO A 44 2.83 2.30 1.10
CA PRO A 44 2.47 1.88 -0.25
C PRO A 44 1.81 3.01 -1.05
N GLN A 45 0.96 3.80 -0.39
CA GLN A 45 0.27 4.94 -1.00
C GLN A 45 1.27 6.03 -1.41
N TYR A 46 2.26 6.34 -0.56
CA TYR A 46 3.30 7.32 -0.90
C TYR A 46 4.15 6.90 -2.10
N LEU A 47 4.45 5.60 -2.20
CA LEU A 47 5.19 5.05 -3.33
C LEU A 47 4.34 5.06 -4.62
N ALA A 48 3.05 4.71 -4.53
CA ALA A 48 2.13 4.82 -5.64
C ALA A 48 2.00 6.27 -6.14
N GLU A 49 1.82 7.23 -5.21
CA GLU A 49 1.80 8.67 -5.50
C GLU A 49 3.13 9.17 -6.10
N ALA A 50 4.26 8.53 -5.78
CA ALA A 50 5.57 8.82 -6.36
C ALA A 50 5.85 8.08 -7.69
N GLY A 51 4.86 7.38 -8.26
CA GLY A 51 4.98 6.70 -9.55
C GLY A 51 5.67 5.33 -9.51
N TRP A 52 5.88 4.74 -8.33
CA TRP A 52 6.52 3.42 -8.21
C TRP A 52 5.66 2.26 -8.73
N ALA A 53 4.35 2.49 -8.86
CA ALA A 53 3.40 1.56 -9.48
C ALA A 53 3.13 1.87 -10.96
N ALA A 54 3.91 2.76 -11.59
CA ALA A 54 3.79 3.04 -13.02
C ALA A 54 4.40 1.93 -13.88
N ASP A 55 4.09 1.93 -15.17
CA ASP A 55 4.67 1.01 -16.18
C ASP A 55 4.42 -0.47 -15.88
N GLY A 56 3.23 -0.79 -15.36
CA GLY A 56 2.84 -2.16 -15.02
C GLY A 56 3.52 -2.72 -13.75
N ARG A 57 4.30 -1.91 -13.03
CA ARG A 57 4.90 -2.31 -11.74
C ARG A 57 3.85 -2.38 -10.64
N LYS A 58 4.08 -3.26 -9.66
CA LYS A 58 3.20 -3.45 -8.50
C LYS A 58 3.98 -3.25 -7.21
N ILE A 59 3.32 -2.65 -6.23
CA ILE A 59 3.84 -2.53 -4.86
C ILE A 59 3.24 -3.67 -4.05
N CYS A 60 4.10 -4.54 -3.50
CA CYS A 60 3.67 -5.70 -2.73
C CYS A 60 3.95 -5.50 -1.25
N ILE A 61 2.94 -5.73 -0.42
CA ILE A 61 3.06 -5.69 1.05
C ILE A 61 2.73 -7.06 1.60
N THR A 62 3.73 -7.70 2.22
CA THR A 62 3.57 -9.01 2.83
C THR A 62 3.09 -8.87 4.27
N GLN A 63 2.06 -9.63 4.63
CA GLN A 63 1.59 -9.77 6.01
C GLN A 63 1.63 -11.25 6.40
N PRO A 64 2.14 -11.60 7.60
CA PRO A 64 2.24 -12.99 8.01
C PRO A 64 0.89 -13.64 8.33
N ARG A 65 -0.15 -12.83 8.54
CA ARG A 65 -1.51 -13.29 8.89
C ARG A 65 -2.48 -12.97 7.78
N ARG A 66 -3.29 -13.96 7.38
CA ARG A 66 -4.37 -13.82 6.38
C ARG A 66 -5.27 -12.62 6.66
N VAL A 67 -5.79 -12.53 7.88
CA VAL A 67 -6.70 -11.44 8.30
C VAL A 67 -6.03 -10.08 8.16
N ALA A 68 -4.75 -9.96 8.52
CA ALA A 68 -4.03 -8.71 8.39
C ALA A 68 -3.84 -8.28 6.92
N ALA A 69 -3.60 -9.22 6.00
CA ALA A 69 -3.50 -8.92 4.57
C ALA A 69 -4.83 -8.40 4.00
N VAL A 70 -5.94 -9.10 4.30
CA VAL A 70 -7.28 -8.73 3.81
C VAL A 70 -7.72 -7.39 4.38
N THR A 71 -7.65 -7.20 5.70
CA THR A 71 -8.05 -5.95 6.35
C THR A 71 -7.18 -4.77 5.92
N LEU A 72 -5.88 -4.99 5.71
CA LEU A 72 -5.00 -3.94 5.21
C LEU A 72 -5.40 -3.51 3.80
N ALA A 73 -5.64 -4.45 2.89
CA ALA A 73 -6.04 -4.14 1.52
C ALA A 73 -7.38 -3.40 1.47
N SER A 74 -8.40 -3.85 2.21
CA SER A 74 -9.69 -3.14 2.33
C SER A 74 -9.49 -1.72 2.85
N ARG A 75 -8.71 -1.55 3.91
CA ARG A 75 -8.44 -0.22 4.50
C ARG A 75 -7.75 0.71 3.51
N VAL A 76 -6.76 0.22 2.77
CA VAL A 76 -6.03 1.03 1.78
C VAL A 76 -6.92 1.37 0.58
N ALA A 77 -7.79 0.45 0.14
CA ALA A 77 -8.77 0.72 -0.90
C ALA A 77 -9.74 1.85 -0.50
N ASP A 78 -10.27 1.80 0.72
CA ASP A 78 -11.11 2.88 1.28
C ASP A 78 -10.36 4.23 1.34
N GLU A 79 -9.09 4.19 1.75
CA GLU A 79 -8.25 5.39 1.85
C GLU A 79 -7.89 6.02 0.50
N MET A 80 -7.83 5.20 -0.55
CA MET A 80 -7.60 5.61 -1.94
C MET A 80 -8.89 5.87 -2.70
N MET A 81 -10.06 5.69 -2.07
CA MET A 81 -11.38 5.83 -2.69
C MET A 81 -11.53 4.97 -3.95
N CYS A 82 -10.96 3.76 -3.94
CA CYS A 82 -11.08 2.79 -5.02
C CYS A 82 -11.81 1.52 -4.55
N ALA A 83 -12.37 0.77 -5.51
CA ALA A 83 -12.97 -0.51 -5.20
C ALA A 83 -11.87 -1.53 -4.86
N LEU A 84 -12.07 -2.32 -3.79
CA LEU A 84 -11.18 -3.44 -3.49
C LEU A 84 -11.18 -4.42 -4.67
N GLY A 85 -10.00 -4.76 -5.13
CA GLY A 85 -9.78 -5.55 -6.33
C GLY A 85 -9.38 -4.71 -7.54
N ALA A 86 -9.66 -3.40 -7.58
CA ALA A 86 -9.22 -2.52 -8.67
C ALA A 86 -7.73 -2.16 -8.54
N ASP A 87 -7.41 -0.95 -8.07
CA ASP A 87 -6.02 -0.50 -7.88
C ASP A 87 -5.34 -1.14 -6.67
N VAL A 88 -6.14 -1.61 -5.70
CA VAL A 88 -5.67 -2.23 -4.45
C VAL A 88 -6.32 -3.59 -4.31
N GLY A 89 -5.53 -4.59 -3.90
CA GLY A 89 -6.01 -5.96 -3.74
C GLY A 89 -5.19 -6.76 -2.74
N TYR A 90 -5.59 -8.02 -2.54
CA TYR A 90 -4.85 -8.98 -1.71
C TYR A 90 -4.77 -10.34 -2.38
N ALA A 91 -3.74 -11.11 -2.01
CA ALA A 91 -3.57 -12.50 -2.39
C ALA A 91 -3.31 -13.32 -1.12
N VAL A 92 -4.23 -14.21 -0.78
CA VAL A 92 -4.04 -15.17 0.31
C VAL A 92 -4.35 -16.58 -0.18
N ARG A 93 -3.95 -17.59 0.58
CA ARG A 93 -4.17 -18.98 0.17
C ARG A 93 -5.67 -19.24 -0.04
N PHE A 94 -6.00 -19.70 -1.26
CA PHE A 94 -7.36 -20.04 -1.72
C PHE A 94 -8.33 -18.86 -1.86
N ASP A 95 -7.85 -17.61 -1.80
CA ASP A 95 -8.70 -16.42 -1.94
C ASP A 95 -7.86 -15.24 -2.43
N ASP A 96 -8.08 -14.81 -3.67
CA ASP A 96 -7.38 -13.69 -4.30
C ASP A 96 -8.37 -12.65 -4.86
N VAL A 97 -8.13 -11.38 -4.51
CA VAL A 97 -8.95 -10.24 -4.95
C VAL A 97 -8.02 -9.17 -5.49
N PHE A 98 -7.80 -9.21 -6.81
CA PHE A 98 -7.16 -8.17 -7.61
C PHE A 98 -7.55 -8.35 -9.08
N LEU A 99 -7.62 -7.26 -9.85
CA LEU A 99 -7.87 -7.30 -11.28
C LEU A 99 -6.73 -8.10 -11.93
N ARG A 100 -7.08 -9.28 -12.46
CA ARG A 100 -6.21 -9.97 -13.40
C ARG A 100 -6.35 -9.22 -14.72
N GLU A 101 -5.25 -8.74 -15.27
CA GLU A 101 -5.24 -8.41 -16.69
C GLU A 101 -5.79 -9.63 -17.44
N PRO A 102 -6.73 -9.45 -18.40
CA PRO A 102 -7.23 -10.57 -19.17
C PRO A 102 -6.01 -11.25 -19.80
N ARG A 103 -5.82 -12.54 -19.50
CA ARG A 103 -4.81 -13.34 -20.19
C ARG A 103 -5.20 -13.31 -21.66
N LEU A 104 -4.49 -12.54 -22.46
CA LEU A 104 -4.51 -12.71 -23.90
C LEU A 104 -3.97 -14.12 -24.13
N ASN A 105 -4.87 -15.07 -24.35
CA ASN A 105 -4.51 -16.43 -24.70
C ASN A 105 -3.71 -16.37 -26.01
N SER A 106 -2.42 -16.72 -25.93
CA SER A 106 -1.57 -17.07 -27.06
C SER A 106 -1.60 -18.56 -27.27
#